data_AF-A0A8H3YW08-F1
#
_entry.id   AF-A0A8H3YW08-F1
#
_cell.length_a   1.000
_cell.length_b   1.000
_cell.length_c   1.000
_cell.angle_alpha   90.00
_cell.angle_beta   90.00
_cell.angle_gamma   90.00
#
_symmetry.space_group_name_H-M   'P 1'
#
loop_
_entity.id
_entity.type
_entity.pdbx_description
1 polymer ?
#
loop_
_entity_poly.entity_id
_entity_poly.type
_entity_poly.pdbx_seq_one_letter_code
_entity_poly.pdbx_strand_id
1 'polypeptide(L)'
;MAPPSAAEIGPASGPDVILEAKRPIESSPNPQASPDHEEHQYLDLIRDILENGEHRPDRTGTGTYSLFAPPQLRFALSRPSSQPNAEPTPILPLLTTKRVFLRAVIAELLWFVAGCTSSKPLSDQGIKIWDGNGSREYLDSVGLSHREEGDLGPVYGFQWRHFGAEYVDARTDYTGQGVDQLADIMDKLKNKPYDRRIILSAWNPADLTKMALPPCHMFAQFYVSFARPGDKQAAHAEGKRPKGILHCILYQRSCDMGLGVPFNIASYALLTHMLAHVCDLIPGTFTHTMGDAHVYLDHVDALKVQLEREPKDFPELEISRQKGGSIDGWDVGDFVVKGYNPHKGIAMKMSCFKNGEYAEAEMLYGHAIQKNSSSPILYTNRANARLKLGKYNAVIDDCIRSIEVSKDNLKAYYFLAQAQFELHHPNEALTSAITAYNLCASSHTATSNAFSIATYVLKCKKAKWDLRERDRLRRRNALLNELETKLEQDRNTDFSDIEERQRAGEFGDIGAKEEKDLVKKAFEDKITELRNIFAIADPTNMALREVPDYLIDTISFEIMHDPVITKTGQSYERATIVEHLKRNPTDPLSRTPLVVGELRQNVALKKACDDFWEQNSGWAYDW
;
A
#
# COMPACT_ATOMS: atom_id res chain seq x y z
N MET A 1 17.35 25.28 -40.11
CA MET A 1 15.89 25.17 -40.26
C MET A 1 15.26 25.89 -39.09
N ALA A 2 14.61 27.03 -39.36
CA ALA A 2 13.91 27.84 -38.36
C ALA A 2 12.55 27.20 -38.01
N PRO A 3 11.99 27.43 -36.81
CA PRO A 3 10.63 27.01 -36.50
C PRO A 3 9.62 27.92 -37.23
N PRO A 4 8.46 27.40 -37.66
CA PRO A 4 7.43 28.21 -38.30
C PRO A 4 6.70 29.12 -37.29
N SER A 5 6.33 30.30 -37.77
CA SER A 5 5.71 31.40 -37.03
C SER A 5 4.28 31.10 -36.58
N ALA A 6 3.89 31.78 -35.50
CA ALA A 6 2.53 31.86 -34.98
C ALA A 6 1.52 32.28 -36.07
N ALA A 7 0.37 31.60 -36.09
CA ALA A 7 -0.81 32.04 -36.83
C ALA A 7 -1.70 32.87 -35.89
N GLU A 8 -1.96 34.11 -36.30
CA GLU A 8 -2.95 35.00 -35.70
C GLU A 8 -4.36 34.45 -35.95
N ILE A 9 -5.18 34.34 -34.90
CA ILE A 9 -6.62 34.07 -35.00
C ILE A 9 -7.34 35.31 -34.48
N GLY A 10 -8.06 36.00 -35.39
CA GLY A 10 -8.90 37.15 -35.08
C GLY A 10 -10.18 36.78 -34.31
N PRO A 11 -10.92 37.78 -33.79
CA PRO A 11 -11.96 37.55 -32.80
C PRO A 11 -13.26 37.06 -33.46
N ALA A 12 -13.81 35.96 -32.94
CA ALA A 12 -15.15 35.50 -33.28
C ALA A 12 -16.15 36.08 -32.28
N SER A 13 -17.06 36.91 -32.77
CA SER A 13 -18.22 37.45 -32.06
C SER A 13 -19.35 36.43 -32.03
N GLY A 14 -19.87 36.13 -30.83
CA GLY A 14 -21.05 35.29 -30.59
C GLY A 14 -21.71 35.71 -29.27
N PRO A 15 -23.03 35.51 -29.10
CA PRO A 15 -23.88 36.34 -28.24
C PRO A 15 -23.73 36.03 -26.75
N ASP A 16 -23.74 37.11 -25.95
CA ASP A 16 -23.76 37.09 -24.49
C ASP A 16 -25.02 36.39 -23.95
N VAL A 17 -24.82 35.28 -23.24
CA VAL A 17 -25.84 34.67 -22.38
C VAL A 17 -25.55 35.13 -20.95
N ILE A 18 -26.31 36.12 -20.50
CA ILE A 18 -26.28 36.62 -19.12
C ILE A 18 -26.97 35.58 -18.23
N LEU A 19 -26.18 34.88 -17.41
CA LEU A 19 -26.69 34.09 -16.28
C LEU A 19 -26.49 34.90 -15.00
N GLU A 20 -27.59 35.40 -14.43
CA GLU A 20 -27.61 36.05 -13.12
C GLU A 20 -27.22 35.06 -12.01
N ALA A 21 -26.02 35.23 -11.45
CA ALA A 21 -25.63 34.56 -10.21
C ALA A 21 -26.25 35.27 -9.00
N LYS A 22 -26.97 34.52 -8.17
CA LYS A 22 -27.51 34.97 -6.88
C LYS A 22 -26.37 35.41 -5.95
N ARG A 23 -26.48 36.61 -5.37
CA ARG A 23 -25.55 37.13 -4.35
C ARG A 23 -25.58 36.27 -3.07
N PRO A 24 -24.43 35.95 -2.47
CA PRO A 24 -24.37 35.42 -1.11
C PRO A 24 -24.74 36.50 -0.08
N ILE A 25 -25.29 36.02 1.04
CA ILE A 25 -25.77 36.78 2.19
C ILE A 25 -24.57 37.37 2.96
N GLU A 26 -24.58 38.69 3.19
CA GLU A 26 -23.59 39.39 4.01
C GLU A 26 -23.69 38.96 5.48
N SER A 27 -22.64 38.31 6.01
CA SER A 27 -22.39 38.22 7.45
C SER A 27 -21.44 39.35 7.86
N SER A 28 -21.83 40.13 8.86
CA SER A 28 -21.11 41.31 9.36
C SER A 28 -19.67 40.97 9.84
N PRO A 29 -18.63 41.71 9.41
CA PRO A 29 -17.26 41.43 9.80
C PRO A 29 -16.93 41.94 11.20
N ASN A 30 -16.24 41.08 11.97
CA ASN A 30 -15.61 41.35 13.24
C ASN A 30 -14.30 42.15 12.99
N PRO A 31 -14.05 43.30 13.65
CA PRO A 31 -13.09 44.30 13.16
C PRO A 31 -11.59 44.04 13.48
N GLN A 32 -11.12 42.78 13.48
CA GLN A 32 -9.69 42.47 13.73
C GLN A 32 -9.04 41.44 12.78
N ALA A 33 -9.74 40.90 11.78
CA ALA A 33 -9.14 39.99 10.79
C ALA A 33 -8.65 40.78 9.56
N SER A 34 -7.43 40.51 9.09
CA SER A 34 -6.97 40.99 7.77
C SER A 34 -7.51 40.02 6.71
N PRO A 35 -8.43 40.44 5.82
CA PRO A 35 -9.06 39.55 4.83
C PRO A 35 -8.11 39.02 3.74
N ASP A 36 -6.82 39.38 3.77
CA ASP A 36 -5.83 39.08 2.72
C ASP A 36 -4.68 38.13 3.18
N HIS A 37 -4.84 37.43 4.31
CA HIS A 37 -3.75 36.54 4.80
C HIS A 37 -3.54 35.33 3.87
N GLU A 38 -2.30 35.09 3.44
CA GLU A 38 -1.96 34.05 2.44
C GLU A 38 -2.35 32.62 2.87
N GLU A 39 -2.45 32.34 4.18
CA GLU A 39 -2.93 31.04 4.72
C GLU A 39 -4.37 30.70 4.31
N HIS A 40 -5.21 31.71 3.98
CA HIS A 40 -6.57 31.46 3.49
C HIS A 40 -6.58 30.62 2.21
N GLN A 41 -5.56 30.72 1.36
CA GLN A 41 -5.46 29.87 0.15
C GLN A 41 -5.49 28.36 0.50
N TYR A 42 -4.82 27.96 1.58
CA TYR A 42 -4.83 26.57 2.05
C TYR A 42 -6.17 26.19 2.68
N LEU A 43 -6.75 27.08 3.49
CA LEU A 43 -8.04 26.82 4.16
C LEU A 43 -9.20 26.75 3.16
N ASP A 44 -9.21 27.64 2.17
CA ASP A 44 -10.24 27.69 1.14
C ASP A 44 -10.15 26.48 0.22
N LEU A 45 -8.95 25.99 -0.08
CA LEU A 45 -8.81 24.73 -0.80
C LEU A 45 -9.32 23.53 0.01
N ILE A 46 -9.13 23.50 1.34
CA ILE A 46 -9.76 22.47 2.18
C ILE A 46 -11.28 22.58 2.13
N ARG A 47 -11.85 23.79 2.21
CA ARG A 47 -13.29 24.00 2.08
C ARG A 47 -13.81 23.45 0.75
N ASP A 48 -13.14 23.80 -0.35
CA ASP A 48 -13.50 23.36 -1.70
C ASP A 48 -13.43 21.83 -1.85
N ILE A 49 -12.38 21.18 -1.32
CA ILE A 49 -12.28 19.72 -1.34
C ILE A 49 -13.40 19.07 -0.52
N LEU A 50 -13.77 19.63 0.62
CA LEU A 50 -14.84 19.09 1.47
C LEU A 50 -16.24 19.28 0.87
N GLU A 51 -16.44 20.34 0.08
CA GLU A 51 -17.72 20.65 -0.55
C GLU A 51 -17.88 19.98 -1.92
N ASN A 52 -16.84 20.04 -2.75
CA ASN A 52 -16.88 19.69 -4.17
C ASN A 52 -15.98 18.50 -4.54
N GLY A 53 -15.19 17.97 -3.59
CA GLY A 53 -14.25 16.88 -3.86
C GLY A 53 -14.93 15.55 -4.20
N GLU A 54 -14.38 14.85 -5.20
CA GLU A 54 -14.83 13.50 -5.55
C GLU A 54 -14.46 12.53 -4.42
N HIS A 55 -15.41 11.73 -3.96
CA HIS A 55 -15.11 10.62 -3.06
C HIS A 55 -14.39 9.50 -3.82
N ARG A 56 -13.14 9.21 -3.46
CA ARG A 56 -12.29 8.21 -4.12
C ARG A 56 -11.83 7.13 -3.13
N PRO A 57 -11.89 5.84 -3.50
CA PRO A 57 -11.18 4.81 -2.75
C PRO A 57 -9.67 5.00 -2.93
N ASP A 58 -8.87 4.62 -1.93
CA ASP A 58 -7.43 4.76 -1.98
C ASP A 58 -6.71 3.44 -1.65
N ARG A 59 -5.38 3.42 -1.87
CA ARG A 59 -4.54 2.26 -1.55
C ARG A 59 -4.49 1.93 -0.05
N THR A 60 -4.93 2.86 0.79
CA THR A 60 -4.79 2.79 2.25
C THR A 60 -5.99 2.13 2.91
N GLY A 61 -7.13 2.11 2.21
CA GLY A 61 -8.40 1.64 2.74
C GLY A 61 -9.12 2.71 3.56
N THR A 62 -8.63 3.94 3.65
CA THR A 62 -9.36 5.04 4.33
C THR A 62 -10.36 5.70 3.39
N GLY A 63 -10.00 5.88 2.12
CA GLY A 63 -10.74 6.73 1.18
C GLY A 63 -10.48 8.22 1.40
N THR A 64 -10.81 9.03 0.38
CA THR A 64 -10.53 10.47 0.35
C THR A 64 -11.61 11.26 -0.36
N TYR A 65 -11.76 12.55 -0.04
CA TYR A 65 -12.31 13.56 -0.96
C TYR A 65 -11.15 14.20 -1.73
N SER A 66 -11.24 14.34 -3.05
CA SER A 66 -10.13 14.82 -3.88
C SER A 66 -10.57 15.77 -4.99
N LEU A 67 -9.70 16.75 -5.29
CA LEU A 67 -9.76 17.60 -6.48
C LEU A 67 -8.48 17.40 -7.29
N PHE A 68 -8.63 17.30 -8.60
CA PHE A 68 -7.50 17.21 -9.52
C PHE A 68 -7.11 18.60 -10.03
N ALA A 69 -5.84 18.93 -9.92
CA ALA A 69 -5.24 20.19 -10.36
C ALA A 69 -5.97 21.45 -9.82
N PRO A 70 -6.09 21.60 -8.48
CA PRO A 70 -6.71 22.79 -7.89
C PRO A 70 -5.88 24.07 -8.13
N PRO A 71 -6.42 25.26 -7.81
CA PRO A 71 -5.66 26.51 -7.85
C PRO A 71 -4.33 26.41 -7.09
N GLN A 72 -3.28 27.05 -7.64
CA GLN A 72 -1.96 27.09 -7.02
C GLN A 72 -1.99 27.91 -5.73
N LEU A 73 -1.25 27.46 -4.71
CA LEU A 73 -1.00 28.27 -3.52
C LEU A 73 0.27 29.10 -3.74
N ARG A 74 0.27 30.37 -3.33
CA ARG A 74 1.42 31.26 -3.46
C ARG A 74 1.72 32.00 -2.17
N PHE A 75 2.97 31.92 -1.73
CA PHE A 75 3.41 32.49 -0.47
C PHE A 75 4.60 33.44 -0.68
N ALA A 76 4.54 34.62 -0.06
CA ALA A 76 5.69 35.51 0.04
C ALA A 76 6.69 34.95 1.05
N LEU A 77 7.98 35.02 0.70
CA LEU A 77 9.07 34.56 1.56
C LEU A 77 9.81 35.73 2.22
N SER A 78 9.45 36.97 1.92
CA SER A 78 10.03 38.15 2.57
C SER A 78 9.00 39.27 2.71
N ARG A 79 9.07 40.02 3.83
CA ARG A 79 8.37 41.29 4.01
C ARG A 79 9.25 42.43 3.48
N PRO A 80 8.70 43.39 2.72
CA PRO A 80 9.42 44.62 2.40
C PRO A 80 9.88 45.32 3.67
N SER A 81 11.10 45.88 3.66
CA SER A 81 11.58 46.69 4.78
C SER A 81 10.88 48.05 4.81
N SER A 82 10.60 48.54 6.02
CA SER A 82 10.09 49.89 6.26
C SER A 82 11.18 50.97 6.14
N GLN A 83 12.46 50.58 6.16
CA GLN A 83 13.60 51.47 6.00
C GLN A 83 14.07 51.50 4.53
N PRO A 84 14.35 52.68 3.95
CA PRO A 84 14.97 52.79 2.64
C PRO A 84 16.29 52.03 2.60
N ASN A 85 16.49 51.18 1.58
CA ASN A 85 17.72 50.43 1.30
C ASN A 85 18.08 49.29 2.28
N ALA A 86 17.20 48.94 3.22
CA ALA A 86 17.39 47.74 4.04
C ALA A 86 16.92 46.47 3.31
N GLU A 87 17.59 45.35 3.55
CA GLU A 87 17.15 44.06 3.00
C GLU A 87 15.75 43.69 3.54
N PRO A 88 14.90 43.03 2.73
CA PRO A 88 13.62 42.49 3.18
C PRO A 88 13.78 41.52 4.35
N THR A 89 12.79 41.50 5.26
CA THR A 89 12.77 40.57 6.39
C THR A 89 12.29 39.20 5.91
N PRO A 90 13.08 38.12 6.06
CA PRO A 90 12.64 36.78 5.67
C PRO A 90 11.44 36.31 6.51
N ILE A 91 10.43 35.74 5.85
CA ILE A 91 9.23 35.15 6.45
C ILE A 91 9.19 33.67 6.07
N LEU A 92 8.80 32.81 7.02
CA LEU A 92 8.50 31.41 6.74
C LEU A 92 6.98 31.20 6.71
N PRO A 93 6.36 30.79 5.58
CA PRO A 93 4.95 30.41 5.53
C PRO A 93 4.70 29.12 6.32
N LEU A 94 4.68 29.26 7.64
CA LEU A 94 4.45 28.19 8.60
C LEU A 94 3.04 28.35 9.16
N LEU A 95 2.13 27.45 8.75
CA LEU A 95 0.71 27.55 9.06
C LEU A 95 0.46 27.79 10.56
N THR A 96 -0.50 28.65 10.85
CA THR A 96 -0.80 29.15 12.19
C THR A 96 -2.12 28.65 12.72
N THR A 97 -3.07 28.28 11.85
CA THR A 97 -4.35 27.64 12.24
C THR A 97 -4.15 26.27 12.88
N LYS A 98 -2.99 25.65 12.69
CA LYS A 98 -2.57 24.42 13.36
C LYS A 98 -1.06 24.44 13.55
N ARG A 99 -0.58 24.11 14.76
CA ARG A 99 0.85 23.97 15.04
C ARG A 99 1.49 22.91 14.14
N VAL A 100 2.46 23.33 13.33
CA VAL A 100 3.28 22.46 12.47
C VAL A 100 4.50 21.97 13.25
N PHE A 101 4.92 20.73 13.01
CA PHE A 101 6.07 20.13 13.69
C PHE A 101 7.40 20.61 13.07
N LEU A 102 7.74 21.88 13.28
CA LEU A 102 8.87 22.58 12.65
C LEU A 102 10.22 21.85 12.77
N ARG A 103 10.53 21.27 13.95
CA ARG A 103 11.77 20.51 14.15
C ARG A 103 11.90 19.35 13.16
N ALA A 104 10.81 18.65 12.89
CA ALA A 104 10.79 17.58 11.90
C ALA A 104 10.94 18.13 10.47
N VAL A 105 10.31 19.27 10.14
CA VAL A 105 10.46 19.92 8.82
C VAL A 105 11.92 20.22 8.51
N ILE A 106 12.62 20.86 9.46
CA ILE A 106 14.01 21.23 9.27
C ILE A 106 14.90 19.98 9.15
N ALA A 107 14.76 19.03 10.07
CA ALA A 107 15.58 17.82 10.08
C ALA A 107 15.36 16.95 8.84
N GLU A 108 14.13 16.80 8.36
CA GLU A 108 13.84 16.07 7.12
C GLU A 108 14.45 16.76 5.90
N LEU A 109 14.35 18.09 5.81
CA LEU A 109 14.97 18.83 4.72
C LEU A 109 16.49 18.66 4.71
N LEU A 110 17.13 18.75 5.88
CA LEU A 110 18.57 18.51 6.02
C LEU A 110 18.94 17.07 5.66
N TRP A 111 18.09 16.11 6.00
CA TRP A 111 18.22 14.69 5.61
C TRP A 111 18.15 14.51 4.09
N PHE A 112 17.24 15.21 3.40
CA PHE A 112 17.20 15.24 1.93
C PHE A 112 18.46 15.88 1.35
N VAL A 113 18.88 17.04 1.87
CA VAL A 113 20.10 17.73 1.42
C VAL A 113 21.30 16.80 1.57
N ALA A 114 21.43 16.09 2.68
CA ALA A 114 22.54 15.15 2.92
C ALA A 114 22.51 13.90 2.01
N GLY A 115 21.48 13.69 1.19
CA GLY A 115 21.37 12.51 0.35
C GLY A 115 21.03 11.22 1.10
N CYS A 116 20.63 11.32 2.37
CA CYS A 116 20.35 10.15 3.20
C CYS A 116 19.07 9.43 2.75
N THR A 117 19.05 8.10 2.87
CA THR A 117 17.91 7.26 2.50
C THR A 117 17.46 6.31 3.61
N SER A 118 18.13 6.34 4.77
CA SER A 118 17.70 5.58 5.94
C SER A 118 16.79 6.43 6.82
N SER A 119 15.68 5.88 7.31
CA SER A 119 14.83 6.56 8.29
C SER A 119 15.49 6.68 9.67
N LYS A 120 16.45 5.80 10.00
CA LYS A 120 17.03 5.68 11.35
C LYS A 120 17.60 6.97 11.93
N PRO A 121 18.39 7.80 11.21
CA PRO A 121 18.91 9.04 11.77
C PRO A 121 17.83 10.04 12.18
N LEU A 122 16.66 10.01 11.53
CA LEU A 122 15.50 10.81 11.94
C LEU A 122 14.84 10.18 13.18
N SER A 123 14.62 8.86 13.16
CA SER A 123 14.03 8.10 14.27
C SER A 123 14.84 8.26 15.56
N ASP A 124 16.17 8.21 15.49
CA ASP A 124 17.11 8.38 16.62
C ASP A 124 17.01 9.79 17.25
N GLN A 125 16.62 10.79 16.46
CA GLN A 125 16.32 12.14 16.93
C GLN A 125 14.88 12.29 17.46
N GLY A 126 14.11 11.21 17.49
CA GLY A 126 12.70 11.19 17.88
C GLY A 126 11.75 11.71 16.80
N ILE A 127 12.19 11.76 15.54
CA ILE A 127 11.38 12.19 14.38
C ILE A 127 10.94 10.95 13.61
N LYS A 128 9.68 10.56 13.81
CA LYS A 128 9.14 9.25 13.39
C LYS A 128 8.32 9.28 12.09
N ILE A 129 8.45 10.34 11.30
CA ILE A 129 7.58 10.57 10.12
C ILE A 129 7.81 9.53 9.01
N TRP A 130 8.98 8.88 8.98
CA TRP A 130 9.33 7.83 8.01
C TRP A 130 9.26 6.41 8.59
N ASP A 131 9.05 6.23 9.90
CA ASP A 131 9.09 4.92 10.57
C ASP A 131 8.08 3.94 9.96
N GLY A 132 6.84 4.40 9.71
CA GLY A 132 5.81 3.56 9.11
C GLY A 132 6.12 3.11 7.68
N ASN A 133 6.86 3.92 6.91
CA ASN A 133 7.30 3.57 5.55
C ASN A 133 8.62 2.79 5.53
N GLY A 134 9.39 2.85 6.60
CA GLY A 134 10.64 2.10 6.78
C GLY A 134 10.47 0.79 7.55
N SER A 135 9.29 0.50 8.11
CA SER A 135 9.05 -0.70 8.91
C SER A 135 9.24 -1.97 8.09
N ARG A 136 9.65 -3.05 8.75
CA ARG A 136 9.81 -4.37 8.12
C ARG A 136 8.52 -4.80 7.41
N GLU A 137 7.39 -4.65 8.08
CA GLU A 137 6.07 -5.03 7.57
C GLU A 137 5.71 -4.26 6.30
N TYR A 138 5.98 -2.96 6.28
CA TYR A 138 5.65 -2.14 5.12
C TYR A 138 6.55 -2.47 3.93
N LEU A 139 7.88 -2.57 4.16
CA LEU A 139 8.84 -2.92 3.11
C LEU A 139 8.53 -4.29 2.49
N ASP A 140 8.15 -5.28 3.29
CA ASP A 140 7.71 -6.59 2.80
C ASP A 140 6.45 -6.49 1.95
N SER A 141 5.48 -5.67 2.39
CA SER A 141 4.20 -5.49 1.67
C SER A 141 4.35 -4.87 0.28
N VAL A 142 5.45 -4.15 0.03
CA VAL A 142 5.76 -3.52 -1.26
C VAL A 142 6.84 -4.26 -2.05
N GLY A 143 7.21 -5.48 -1.63
CA GLY A 143 8.16 -6.33 -2.36
C GLY A 143 9.64 -5.99 -2.13
N LEU A 144 9.95 -5.25 -1.06
CA LEU A 144 11.31 -4.83 -0.69
C LEU A 144 11.85 -5.64 0.51
N SER A 145 11.55 -6.94 0.55
CA SER A 145 11.94 -7.85 1.64
C SER A 145 13.44 -8.04 1.81
N HIS A 146 14.22 -7.76 0.75
CA HIS A 146 15.68 -7.83 0.75
C HIS A 146 16.36 -6.61 1.41
N ARG A 147 15.63 -5.51 1.65
CA ARG A 147 16.18 -4.29 2.26
C ARG A 147 16.29 -4.42 3.77
N GLU A 148 17.19 -3.67 4.39
CA GLU A 148 17.22 -3.52 5.85
C GLU A 148 16.00 -2.71 6.33
N GLU A 149 15.50 -2.98 7.54
CA GLU A 149 14.51 -2.10 8.16
C GLU A 149 15.05 -0.66 8.25
N GLY A 150 14.23 0.29 7.81
CA GLY A 150 14.56 1.70 7.69
C GLY A 150 15.27 2.09 6.39
N ASP A 151 15.66 1.16 5.51
CA ASP A 151 16.15 1.50 4.17
C ASP A 151 14.98 1.81 3.23
N LEU A 152 14.80 3.09 2.89
CA LEU A 152 13.70 3.57 2.05
C LEU A 152 14.00 3.43 0.55
N GLY A 153 15.21 3.03 0.16
CA GLY A 153 15.67 2.98 -1.22
C GLY A 153 16.05 4.37 -1.78
N PRO A 154 16.19 4.51 -3.12
CA PRO A 154 16.66 5.73 -3.77
C PRO A 154 15.59 6.84 -3.82
N VAL A 155 15.13 7.30 -2.66
CA VAL A 155 14.08 8.33 -2.49
C VAL A 155 14.65 9.75 -2.69
N TYR A 156 13.99 10.78 -2.15
CA TYR A 156 14.23 12.19 -2.45
C TYR A 156 15.70 12.63 -2.41
N GLY A 157 16.36 12.50 -1.25
CA GLY A 157 17.74 12.97 -1.08
C GLY A 157 18.72 12.29 -2.04
N PHE A 158 18.56 10.98 -2.23
CA PHE A 158 19.36 10.23 -3.20
C PHE A 158 19.17 10.77 -4.62
N GLN A 159 17.93 11.01 -5.05
CA GLN A 159 17.69 11.59 -6.37
C GLN A 159 18.24 13.02 -6.45
N TRP A 160 18.29 13.79 -5.36
CA TRP A 160 18.85 15.15 -5.37
C TRP A 160 20.37 15.17 -5.52
N ARG A 161 21.08 14.22 -4.91
CA ARG A 161 22.55 14.20 -4.86
C ARG A 161 23.20 13.21 -5.83
N HIS A 162 22.47 12.16 -6.21
CA HIS A 162 22.98 10.98 -6.93
C HIS A 162 22.02 10.52 -8.03
N PHE A 163 21.37 11.46 -8.73
CA PHE A 163 20.35 11.12 -9.74
C PHE A 163 20.92 10.18 -10.81
N GLY A 164 20.26 9.03 -11.01
CA GLY A 164 20.67 8.02 -11.99
C GLY A 164 21.83 7.11 -11.57
N ALA A 165 22.35 7.23 -10.34
CA ALA A 165 23.27 6.24 -9.79
C ALA A 165 22.56 4.91 -9.49
N GLU A 166 23.29 3.80 -9.58
CA GLU A 166 22.75 2.49 -9.21
C GLU A 166 22.65 2.37 -7.69
N TYR A 167 21.43 2.26 -7.18
CA TYR A 167 21.19 2.10 -5.75
C TYR A 167 21.52 0.68 -5.29
N VAL A 168 22.36 0.56 -4.26
CA VAL A 168 22.70 -0.69 -3.57
C VAL A 168 21.92 -0.76 -2.25
N ASP A 169 22.35 -0.01 -1.24
CA ASP A 169 21.70 0.08 0.07
C ASP A 169 21.91 1.48 0.71
N ALA A 170 21.32 1.70 1.88
CA ALA A 170 21.39 2.98 2.58
C ALA A 170 22.73 3.27 3.30
N ARG A 171 23.66 2.30 3.31
CA ARG A 171 24.97 2.41 3.98
C ARG A 171 26.12 2.69 3.00
N THR A 172 25.86 2.46 1.72
CA THR A 172 26.82 2.66 0.63
C THR A 172 27.16 4.14 0.48
N ASP A 173 28.45 4.44 0.27
CA ASP A 173 28.90 5.78 -0.09
C ASP A 173 28.70 6.03 -1.59
N TYR A 174 27.78 6.94 -1.91
CA TYR A 174 27.46 7.34 -3.28
C TYR A 174 28.21 8.59 -3.74
N THR A 175 29.20 9.07 -2.98
CA THR A 175 29.97 10.26 -3.33
C THR A 175 30.54 10.17 -4.75
N GLY A 176 30.25 11.18 -5.57
CA GLY A 176 30.69 11.25 -6.97
C GLY A 176 29.91 10.37 -7.94
N GLN A 177 28.89 9.64 -7.49
CA GLN A 177 28.01 8.84 -8.33
C GLN A 177 26.75 9.61 -8.73
N GLY A 178 26.27 9.39 -9.97
CA GLY A 178 25.08 10.03 -10.50
C GLY A 178 25.26 11.54 -10.75
N VAL A 179 24.15 12.26 -10.85
CA VAL A 179 24.13 13.73 -11.01
C VAL A 179 23.74 14.39 -9.69
N ASP A 180 24.62 15.25 -9.15
CA ASP A 180 24.32 16.12 -8.02
C ASP A 180 23.57 17.36 -8.51
N GLN A 181 22.24 17.30 -8.45
CA GLN A 181 21.36 18.37 -8.91
C GLN A 181 21.43 19.60 -8.01
N LEU A 182 21.64 19.44 -6.69
CA LEU A 182 21.77 20.58 -5.79
C LEU A 182 23.05 21.37 -6.06
N ALA A 183 24.16 20.69 -6.33
CA ALA A 183 25.40 21.35 -6.74
C ALA A 183 25.23 22.15 -8.05
N ASP A 184 24.60 21.56 -9.07
CA ASP A 184 24.32 22.23 -10.35
C ASP A 184 23.37 23.44 -10.19
N ILE A 185 22.34 23.31 -9.34
CA ILE A 185 21.44 24.42 -9.01
C ILE A 185 22.20 25.57 -8.37
N MET A 186 23.05 25.30 -7.37
CA MET A 186 23.84 26.35 -6.71
C MET A 186 24.82 27.03 -7.67
N ASP A 187 25.47 26.28 -8.57
CA ASP A 187 26.33 26.85 -9.61
C ASP A 187 25.53 27.78 -10.52
N LYS A 188 24.38 27.33 -11.02
CA LYS A 188 23.51 28.14 -11.89
C LYS A 188 22.99 29.39 -11.18
N LEU A 189 22.56 29.28 -9.92
CA LEU A 189 22.08 30.44 -9.16
C LEU A 189 23.17 31.51 -8.98
N LYS A 190 24.42 31.11 -8.74
CA LYS A 190 25.56 32.02 -8.56
C LYS A 190 26.07 32.59 -9.88
N ASN A 191 26.20 31.74 -10.91
CA ASN A 191 26.97 32.04 -12.11
C ASN A 191 26.11 32.28 -13.36
N LYS A 192 24.87 31.75 -13.39
CA LYS A 192 23.95 31.82 -14.53
C LYS A 192 22.50 32.09 -14.07
N PRO A 193 22.23 33.15 -13.30
CA PRO A 193 20.93 33.35 -12.63
C PRO A 193 19.74 33.52 -13.59
N TYR A 194 19.98 33.88 -14.86
CA TYR A 194 18.93 33.96 -15.90
C TYR A 194 18.64 32.63 -16.60
N ASP A 195 19.34 31.54 -16.22
CA ASP A 195 19.09 30.22 -16.79
C ASP A 195 17.65 29.78 -16.48
N ARG A 196 16.98 29.20 -17.47
CA ARG A 196 15.58 28.74 -17.38
C ARG A 196 15.50 27.26 -17.00
N ARG A 197 16.63 26.62 -16.69
CA ARG A 197 16.79 25.17 -16.43
C ARG A 197 17.37 24.91 -15.04
N ILE A 198 17.02 25.75 -14.08
CA ILE A 198 17.35 25.57 -12.66
C ILE A 198 16.26 24.69 -12.05
N ILE A 199 16.40 23.38 -12.19
CA ILE A 199 15.36 22.38 -11.89
C ILE A 199 15.94 21.32 -10.97
N LEU A 200 15.15 20.91 -9.97
CA LEU A 200 15.42 19.79 -9.06
C LEU A 200 14.34 18.73 -9.27
N SER A 201 14.70 17.50 -9.62
CA SER A 201 13.74 16.40 -9.80
C SER A 201 14.03 15.23 -8.87
N ALA A 202 13.01 14.74 -8.19
CA ALA A 202 13.02 13.44 -7.51
C ALA A 202 12.38 12.34 -8.38
N TRP A 203 11.73 12.68 -9.49
CA TRP A 203 11.00 11.70 -10.30
C TRP A 203 11.92 10.97 -11.28
N ASN A 204 12.30 9.75 -10.93
CA ASN A 204 13.10 8.85 -11.76
C ASN A 204 12.32 7.56 -12.07
N PRO A 205 11.72 7.43 -13.27
CA PRO A 205 10.93 6.25 -13.65
C PRO A 205 11.67 4.91 -13.52
N ALA A 206 12.99 4.88 -13.71
CA ALA A 206 13.79 3.66 -13.63
C ALA A 206 13.95 3.15 -12.18
N ASP A 207 13.79 4.03 -11.19
CA ASP A 207 13.99 3.71 -9.77
C ASP A 207 12.68 3.62 -8.97
N LEU A 208 11.52 3.94 -9.56
CA LEU A 208 10.24 3.98 -8.81
C LEU A 208 9.91 2.66 -8.11
N THR A 209 10.26 1.52 -8.72
CA THR A 209 10.03 0.18 -8.13
C THR A 209 11.00 -0.16 -7.01
N LYS A 210 12.08 0.62 -6.83
CA LYS A 210 13.10 0.43 -5.80
C LYS A 210 12.83 1.24 -4.54
N MET A 211 11.89 2.19 -4.59
CA MET A 211 11.56 3.14 -3.52
C MET A 211 10.45 2.60 -2.63
N ALA A 212 10.58 2.76 -1.30
CA ALA A 212 9.52 2.43 -0.36
C ALA A 212 8.23 3.25 -0.61
N LEU A 213 8.39 4.50 -1.06
CA LEU A 213 7.30 5.34 -1.47
C LEU A 213 7.73 6.24 -2.64
N PRO A 214 7.03 6.20 -3.79
CA PRO A 214 7.30 7.11 -4.89
C PRO A 214 7.18 8.58 -4.47
N PRO A 215 8.05 9.49 -4.97
CA PRO A 215 8.10 10.89 -4.55
C PRO A 215 6.75 11.60 -4.69
N CYS A 216 6.28 12.24 -3.63
CA CYS A 216 5.07 13.07 -3.69
C CYS A 216 5.37 14.42 -4.34
N HIS A 217 6.34 15.17 -3.81
CA HIS A 217 6.88 16.39 -4.40
C HIS A 217 7.92 16.02 -5.47
N MET A 218 7.47 16.03 -6.73
CA MET A 218 8.18 15.40 -7.84
C MET A 218 9.34 16.23 -8.35
N PHE A 219 9.11 17.52 -8.58
CA PHE A 219 10.14 18.43 -9.05
C PHE A 219 9.85 19.87 -8.62
N ALA A 220 10.91 20.66 -8.48
CA ALA A 220 10.85 22.09 -8.25
C ALA A 220 11.68 22.83 -9.30
N GLN A 221 11.25 24.04 -9.65
CA GLN A 221 11.98 24.95 -10.51
C GLN A 221 12.26 26.25 -9.76
N PHE A 222 13.46 26.76 -9.95
CA PHE A 222 13.92 28.02 -9.38
C PHE A 222 14.04 29.10 -10.45
N TYR A 223 13.81 30.34 -10.06
CA TYR A 223 13.85 31.50 -10.95
C TYR A 223 14.42 32.71 -10.21
N VAL A 224 15.39 33.39 -10.82
CA VAL A 224 15.95 34.64 -10.26
C VAL A 224 15.39 35.83 -11.01
N SER A 225 14.72 36.72 -10.30
CA SER A 225 14.31 38.02 -10.81
C SER A 225 15.25 39.13 -10.32
N PHE A 226 15.33 40.22 -11.06
CA PHE A 226 16.10 41.41 -10.69
C PHE A 226 15.19 42.63 -10.79
N ALA A 227 15.36 43.59 -9.88
CA ALA A 227 14.62 44.85 -9.91
C ALA A 227 14.81 45.57 -11.25
N ARG A 228 13.74 46.17 -11.77
CA ARG A 228 13.78 46.94 -13.02
C ARG A 228 14.28 48.37 -12.74
N PRO A 229 14.91 49.02 -13.73
CA PRO A 229 15.18 50.45 -13.65
C PRO A 229 13.87 51.22 -13.39
N GLY A 230 13.79 51.94 -12.27
CA GLY A 230 12.61 52.72 -11.87
C GLY A 230 11.74 52.09 -10.77
N ASP A 231 12.00 50.86 -10.34
CA ASP A 231 11.31 50.29 -9.17
C ASP A 231 11.69 51.08 -7.90
N LYS A 232 10.73 51.33 -7.00
CA LYS A 232 10.99 52.02 -5.71
C LYS A 232 12.01 51.29 -4.83
N GLN A 233 12.23 49.99 -5.08
CA GLN A 233 13.25 49.15 -4.46
C GLN A 233 14.60 49.16 -5.19
N ALA A 234 14.71 49.84 -6.34
CA ALA A 234 15.96 50.00 -7.09
C ALA A 234 16.85 51.13 -6.55
N ALA A 235 16.50 51.73 -5.41
CA ALA A 235 17.38 52.63 -4.69
C ALA A 235 18.54 51.82 -4.09
N HIS A 236 19.63 51.68 -4.85
CA HIS A 236 20.88 51.21 -4.32
C HIS A 236 21.90 52.34 -4.34
N ALA A 237 22.71 52.36 -3.28
CA ALA A 237 23.93 53.16 -3.17
C ALA A 237 24.76 53.04 -4.46
N GLU A 238 25.27 54.18 -4.94
CA GLU A 238 26.04 54.27 -6.18
C GLU A 238 27.09 53.14 -6.28
N GLY A 239 26.97 52.31 -7.33
CA GLY A 239 28.00 51.33 -7.72
C GLY A 239 27.76 49.86 -7.37
N LYS A 240 26.67 49.47 -6.69
CA LYS A 240 26.35 48.03 -6.45
C LYS A 240 25.28 47.49 -7.40
N ARG A 241 25.51 46.31 -8.00
CA ARG A 241 24.49 45.59 -8.79
C ARG A 241 23.32 45.20 -7.87
N PRO A 242 22.06 45.28 -8.35
CA PRO A 242 20.89 44.85 -7.57
C PRO A 242 20.96 43.35 -7.26
N LYS A 243 20.65 42.99 -6.02
CA LYS A 243 20.63 41.61 -5.56
C LYS A 243 19.48 40.85 -6.22
N GLY A 244 19.73 39.63 -6.68
CA GLY A 244 18.69 38.80 -7.31
C GLY A 244 17.68 38.29 -6.29
N ILE A 245 16.43 38.13 -6.70
CA ILE A 245 15.33 37.62 -5.89
C ILE A 245 15.01 36.19 -6.36
N LEU A 246 15.16 35.21 -5.47
CA LEU A 246 14.96 33.79 -5.75
C LEU A 246 13.50 33.37 -5.51
N HIS A 247 12.86 32.84 -6.55
CA HIS A 247 11.53 32.26 -6.50
C HIS A 247 11.61 30.74 -6.70
N CYS A 248 10.67 30.01 -6.12
CA CYS A 248 10.53 28.56 -6.25
C CYS A 248 9.10 28.22 -6.64
N ILE A 249 8.95 27.31 -7.60
CA ILE A 249 7.69 26.61 -7.86
C ILE A 249 7.90 25.11 -7.63
N LEU A 250 6.98 24.48 -6.91
CA LEU A 250 6.94 23.04 -6.67
C LEU A 250 5.76 22.42 -7.42
N TYR A 251 5.97 21.28 -8.05
CA TYR A 251 4.90 20.38 -8.49
C TYR A 251 4.84 19.13 -7.60
N GLN A 252 3.71 18.93 -6.94
CA GLN A 252 3.43 17.78 -6.08
C GLN A 252 2.28 16.96 -6.68
N ARG A 253 2.52 15.68 -7.00
CA ARG A 253 1.49 14.82 -7.65
C ARG A 253 0.34 14.42 -6.74
N SER A 254 0.58 14.36 -5.44
CA SER A 254 -0.35 13.80 -4.45
C SER A 254 -0.16 14.55 -3.14
N CYS A 255 -1.22 15.20 -2.68
CA CYS A 255 -1.17 16.25 -1.68
C CYS A 255 -2.19 15.96 -0.59
N ASP A 256 -1.72 15.32 0.48
CA ASP A 256 -2.49 15.16 1.71
C ASP A 256 -2.64 16.53 2.37
N MET A 257 -3.82 17.12 2.27
CA MET A 257 -4.11 18.45 2.80
C MET A 257 -4.11 18.47 4.33
N GLY A 258 -4.39 17.34 4.99
CA GLY A 258 -4.45 17.24 6.45
C GLY A 258 -3.08 17.24 7.10
N LEU A 259 -2.12 16.50 6.53
CA LEU A 259 -0.80 16.29 7.14
C LEU A 259 0.35 16.78 6.25
N GLY A 260 0.40 16.34 4.99
CA GLY A 260 1.55 16.55 4.11
C GLY A 260 1.73 17.99 3.67
N VAL A 261 0.69 18.63 3.14
CA VAL A 261 0.78 19.96 2.52
C VAL A 261 1.33 21.04 3.47
N PRO A 262 0.89 21.16 4.74
CA PRO A 262 1.51 22.10 5.69
C PRO A 262 3.01 21.89 5.86
N PHE A 263 3.47 20.63 5.83
CA PHE A 263 4.87 20.25 5.93
C PHE A 263 5.63 20.62 4.66
N ASN A 264 5.05 20.35 3.49
CA ASN A 264 5.66 20.62 2.19
C ASN A 264 5.77 22.12 1.89
N ILE A 265 4.79 22.93 2.32
CA ILE A 265 4.86 24.40 2.23
C ILE A 265 6.08 24.92 3.00
N ALA A 266 6.20 24.52 4.28
CA ALA A 266 7.30 24.96 5.13
C ALA A 266 8.66 24.45 4.61
N SER A 267 8.73 23.19 4.17
CA SER A 267 9.98 22.55 3.70
C SER A 267 10.54 23.23 2.44
N TYR A 268 9.73 23.43 1.40
CA TYR A 268 10.24 24.06 0.16
C TYR A 268 10.41 25.58 0.27
N ALA A 269 9.64 26.25 1.13
CA ALA A 269 9.93 27.63 1.50
C ALA A 269 11.30 27.72 2.19
N LEU A 270 11.59 26.82 3.14
CA LEU A 270 12.87 26.77 3.83
C LEU A 270 14.04 26.42 2.89
N LEU A 271 13.87 25.46 1.97
CA LEU A 271 14.87 25.16 0.94
C LEU A 271 15.19 26.40 0.09
N THR A 272 14.17 27.17 -0.27
CA THR A 272 14.34 28.42 -1.03
C THR A 272 15.13 29.45 -0.22
N HIS A 273 14.86 29.57 1.08
CA HIS A 273 15.64 30.41 2.00
C HIS A 273 17.10 29.95 2.10
N MET A 274 17.35 28.65 2.25
CA MET A 274 18.70 28.09 2.31
C MET A 274 19.49 28.37 1.03
N LEU A 275 18.91 28.11 -0.14
CA LEU A 275 19.53 28.37 -1.43
C LEU A 275 19.80 29.87 -1.64
N ALA A 276 18.84 30.73 -1.26
CA ALA A 276 19.03 32.18 -1.33
C ALA A 276 20.18 32.63 -0.42
N HIS A 277 20.27 32.10 0.80
CA HIS A 277 21.33 32.43 1.76
C HIS A 277 22.72 32.00 1.28
N VAL A 278 22.83 30.79 0.72
CA VAL A 278 24.09 30.23 0.18
C VAL A 278 24.53 30.94 -1.10
N CYS A 279 23.58 31.47 -1.89
CA CYS A 279 23.87 32.13 -3.16
C CYS A 279 23.88 33.67 -3.07
N ASP A 280 23.76 34.23 -1.87
CA ASP A 280 23.60 35.67 -1.63
C ASP A 280 22.49 36.29 -2.50
N LEU A 281 21.29 35.72 -2.41
CA LEU A 281 20.06 36.19 -3.04
C LEU A 281 19.03 36.59 -1.98
N ILE A 282 17.95 37.25 -2.41
CA ILE A 282 16.80 37.59 -1.56
C ILE A 282 15.71 36.52 -1.78
N PRO A 283 15.13 35.93 -0.73
CA PRO A 283 14.01 34.99 -0.90
C PRO A 283 12.75 35.74 -1.38
N GLY A 284 12.20 35.30 -2.50
CA GLY A 284 11.05 35.93 -3.17
C GLY A 284 9.73 35.27 -2.83
N THR A 285 9.30 34.32 -3.66
CA THR A 285 7.99 33.64 -3.50
C THR A 285 8.13 32.14 -3.65
N PHE A 286 7.32 31.40 -2.90
CA PHE A 286 7.09 29.97 -3.08
C PHE A 286 5.70 29.75 -3.69
N THR A 287 5.62 28.99 -4.79
CA THR A 287 4.37 28.60 -5.44
C THR A 287 4.21 27.08 -5.41
N HIS A 288 3.10 26.60 -4.89
CA HIS A 288 2.79 25.18 -4.76
C HIS A 288 1.73 24.77 -5.80
N THR A 289 2.14 23.98 -6.78
CA THR A 289 1.27 23.34 -7.77
C THR A 289 0.97 21.92 -7.35
N MET A 290 -0.31 21.57 -7.32
CA MET A 290 -0.78 20.29 -6.81
C MET A 290 -1.49 19.50 -7.92
N GLY A 291 -1.24 18.19 -7.98
CA GLY A 291 -1.95 17.23 -8.83
C GLY A 291 -3.23 16.78 -8.13
N ASP A 292 -3.21 15.61 -7.51
CA ASP A 292 -4.29 15.11 -6.67
C ASP A 292 -4.22 15.76 -5.27
N ALA A 293 -5.05 16.75 -5.00
CA ALA A 293 -5.20 17.36 -3.68
C ALA A 293 -6.38 16.75 -2.95
N HIS A 294 -6.12 16.16 -1.77
CA HIS A 294 -7.12 15.35 -1.10
C HIS A 294 -7.13 15.50 0.41
N VAL A 295 -8.30 15.23 0.97
CA VAL A 295 -8.56 15.09 2.40
C VAL A 295 -8.94 13.64 2.67
N TYR A 296 -8.23 12.98 3.58
CA TYR A 296 -8.64 11.66 4.07
C TYR A 296 -9.94 11.74 4.86
N LEU A 297 -10.79 10.73 4.74
CA LEU A 297 -12.09 10.72 5.42
C LEU A 297 -11.95 10.80 6.94
N ASP A 298 -10.89 10.21 7.51
CA ASP A 298 -10.60 10.26 8.95
C ASP A 298 -10.00 11.60 9.42
N HIS A 299 -9.73 12.54 8.51
CA HIS A 299 -9.26 13.90 8.83
C HIS A 299 -10.36 14.96 8.72
N VAL A 300 -11.54 14.63 8.19
CA VAL A 300 -12.61 15.61 7.93
C VAL A 300 -13.02 16.38 9.18
N ASP A 301 -13.29 15.68 10.29
CA ASP A 301 -13.73 16.33 11.53
C ASP A 301 -12.62 17.20 12.14
N ALA A 302 -11.37 16.76 12.05
CA ALA A 302 -10.20 17.52 12.50
C ALA A 302 -9.98 18.80 11.66
N LEU A 303 -10.16 18.70 10.35
CA LEU A 303 -10.02 19.83 9.43
C LEU A 303 -11.18 20.83 9.57
N LYS A 304 -12.41 20.39 9.85
CA LYS A 304 -13.51 21.31 10.20
C LYS A 304 -13.18 22.19 11.40
N VAL A 305 -12.57 21.61 12.46
CA VAL A 305 -12.07 22.38 13.60
C VAL A 305 -10.94 23.34 13.19
N GLN A 306 -10.08 22.96 12.24
CA GLN A 306 -9.05 23.87 11.72
C GLN A 306 -9.66 25.05 10.96
N LEU A 307 -10.72 24.81 10.19
CA LEU A 307 -11.40 25.82 9.36
C LEU A 307 -12.13 26.90 10.17
N GLU A 308 -12.43 26.64 11.44
CA GLU A 308 -13.02 27.61 12.39
C GLU A 308 -11.98 28.58 12.99
N ARG A 309 -10.69 28.35 12.74
CA ARG A 309 -9.60 29.14 13.33
C ARG A 309 -9.15 30.22 12.37
N GLU A 310 -9.12 31.45 12.86
CA GLU A 310 -8.53 32.56 12.13
C GLU A 310 -7.01 32.42 12.03
N PRO A 311 -6.41 32.59 10.83
CA PRO A 311 -4.98 32.70 10.66
C PRO A 311 -4.38 33.82 11.52
N LYS A 312 -3.13 33.64 11.91
CA LYS A 312 -2.26 34.64 12.54
C LYS A 312 -1.06 34.87 11.64
N ASP A 313 -0.34 35.97 11.89
CA ASP A 313 0.85 36.30 11.12
C ASP A 313 1.86 35.16 11.04
N PHE A 314 2.36 34.91 9.82
CA PHE A 314 3.49 34.00 9.64
C PHE A 314 4.74 34.49 10.37
N PRO A 315 5.54 33.57 10.92
CA PRO A 315 6.74 33.92 11.68
C PRO A 315 7.89 34.41 10.78
N GLU A 316 8.78 35.18 11.37
CA GLU A 316 10.04 35.60 10.74
C GLU A 316 11.07 34.47 10.84
N LEU A 317 11.93 34.37 9.82
CA LEU A 317 13.02 33.40 9.78
C LEU A 317 14.37 34.13 9.88
N GLU A 318 15.20 33.71 10.83
CA GLU A 318 16.60 34.10 10.91
C GLU A 318 17.48 32.85 10.71
N ILE A 319 18.50 32.98 9.87
CA ILE A 319 19.53 31.95 9.65
C ILE A 319 20.82 32.47 10.29
N SER A 320 21.35 31.72 11.28
CA SER A 320 22.52 32.15 12.06
C SER A 320 23.85 31.98 11.33
N ARG A 321 23.88 31.12 10.30
CA ARG A 321 25.08 30.90 9.48
C ARG A 321 25.46 32.15 8.69
N GLN A 322 26.76 32.30 8.42
CA GLN A 322 27.23 33.33 7.49
C GLN A 322 26.67 33.10 6.08
N LYS A 323 26.36 34.19 5.36
CA LYS A 323 25.92 34.13 3.96
C LYS A 323 27.03 33.57 3.08
N GLY A 324 26.65 32.85 2.02
CA GLY A 324 27.60 32.15 1.15
C GLY A 324 27.95 30.73 1.64
N GLY A 325 28.88 30.08 0.95
CA GLY A 325 29.41 28.76 1.35
C GLY A 325 28.69 27.56 0.72
N SER A 326 28.62 26.46 1.50
CA SER A 326 27.95 25.21 1.13
C SER A 326 26.58 25.08 1.81
N ILE A 327 25.67 24.36 1.16
CA ILE A 327 24.39 23.93 1.74
C ILE A 327 24.55 22.70 2.66
N ASP A 328 25.69 22.02 2.60
CA ASP A 328 25.99 20.83 3.40
C ASP A 328 26.41 21.16 4.83
N GLY A 329 26.12 20.25 5.77
CA GLY A 329 26.55 20.35 7.17
C GLY A 329 25.83 21.44 7.98
N TRP A 330 24.57 21.72 7.62
CA TRP A 330 23.68 22.59 8.38
C TRP A 330 22.96 21.78 9.45
N ASP A 331 22.66 22.43 10.58
CA ASP A 331 21.99 21.82 11.71
C ASP A 331 20.65 22.50 12.01
N VAL A 332 19.77 21.81 12.75
CA VAL A 332 18.47 22.37 13.14
C VAL A 332 18.61 23.69 13.92
N GLY A 333 19.68 23.82 14.71
CA GLY A 333 19.97 25.02 15.49
C GLY A 333 20.37 26.25 14.66
N ASP A 334 20.65 26.08 13.37
CA ASP A 334 21.01 27.18 12.47
C ASP A 334 19.79 28.05 12.07
N PHE A 335 18.58 27.59 12.39
CA PHE A 335 17.32 28.23 12.03
C PHE A 335 16.57 28.73 13.26
N VAL A 336 16.35 30.04 13.32
CA VAL A 336 15.62 30.71 14.39
C VAL A 336 14.30 31.26 13.84
N VAL A 337 13.18 30.66 14.25
CA VAL A 337 11.83 31.10 13.86
C VAL A 337 11.25 32.00 14.94
N LYS A 338 11.05 33.28 14.62
CA LYS A 338 10.60 34.31 15.57
C LYS A 338 9.11 34.59 15.40
N GLY A 339 8.42 34.78 16.53
CA GLY A 339 7.02 35.19 16.53
C GLY A 339 6.02 34.08 16.13
N TYR A 340 6.42 32.81 16.11
CA TYR A 340 5.50 31.71 15.78
C TYR A 340 4.50 31.45 16.91
N ASN A 341 3.29 32.02 16.77
CA ASN A 341 2.21 31.91 17.75
C ASN A 341 1.00 31.13 17.21
N PRO A 342 1.15 29.86 16.78
CA PRO A 342 0.05 29.12 16.18
C PRO A 342 -1.04 28.80 17.20
N HIS A 343 -2.23 28.50 16.70
CA HIS A 343 -3.23 27.75 17.45
C HIS A 343 -2.69 26.38 17.90
N LYS A 344 -3.38 25.76 18.86
CA LYS A 344 -2.98 24.45 19.40
C LYS A 344 -2.92 23.39 18.29
N GLY A 345 -2.09 22.36 18.50
CA GLY A 345 -2.06 21.22 17.58
C GLY A 345 -3.46 20.60 17.41
N ILE A 346 -3.72 20.06 16.24
CA ILE A 346 -4.90 19.23 15.96
C ILE A 346 -4.35 17.85 15.64
N ALA A 347 -4.73 16.86 16.45
CA ALA A 347 -4.29 15.50 16.23
C ALA A 347 -4.96 14.97 14.95
N MET A 348 -4.13 14.65 13.96
CA MET A 348 -4.51 13.90 12.78
C MET A 348 -3.50 12.77 12.69
N LYS A 349 -3.99 11.54 12.73
CA LYS A 349 -3.12 10.38 12.60
C LYS A 349 -2.84 10.15 11.11
N MET A 350 -1.61 9.78 10.77
CA MET A 350 -1.39 9.01 9.54
C MET A 350 -2.33 7.80 9.59
N SER A 351 -3.03 7.46 8.52
CA SER A 351 -4.22 6.59 8.59
C SER A 351 -4.03 5.40 9.55
N CYS A 352 -4.97 5.20 10.49
CA CYS A 352 -4.80 4.25 11.60
C CYS A 352 -4.45 2.83 11.11
N PHE A 353 -4.99 2.45 9.95
CA PHE A 353 -4.67 1.19 9.30
C PHE A 353 -3.20 1.06 8.90
N LYS A 354 -2.55 2.13 8.41
CA LYS A 354 -1.13 2.13 8.02
C LYS A 354 -0.19 2.05 9.21
N ASN A 355 -0.57 2.61 10.35
CA ASN A 355 0.28 2.59 11.55
C ASN A 355 0.20 1.25 12.30
N GLY A 356 -0.50 0.24 11.76
CA GLY A 356 -0.75 -1.02 12.45
C GLY A 356 -1.77 -0.91 13.60
N GLU A 357 -2.41 0.25 13.76
CA GLU A 357 -3.42 0.51 14.81
C GLU A 357 -4.80 -0.04 14.37
N TYR A 358 -4.86 -1.34 14.09
CA TYR A 358 -6.04 -1.97 13.49
C TYR A 358 -7.29 -1.89 14.37
N ALA A 359 -7.15 -1.87 15.69
CA ALA A 359 -8.27 -1.75 16.63
C ALA A 359 -8.95 -0.37 16.54
N GLU A 360 -8.16 0.68 16.36
CA GLU A 360 -8.68 2.04 16.21
C GLU A 360 -9.26 2.24 14.81
N ALA A 361 -8.60 1.69 13.78
CA ALA A 361 -9.15 1.65 12.42
C ALA A 361 -10.52 0.96 12.39
N GLU A 362 -10.68 -0.20 13.05
CA GLU A 362 -11.97 -0.89 13.19
C GLU A 362 -13.05 0.02 13.79
N MET A 363 -12.71 0.75 14.87
CA MET A 363 -13.64 1.65 15.54
C MET A 363 -14.07 2.81 14.62
N LEU A 364 -13.13 3.43 13.92
CA LEU A 364 -13.40 4.51 12.98
C LEU A 364 -14.27 4.05 11.81
N TYR A 365 -13.98 2.88 11.22
CA TYR A 365 -14.85 2.30 10.19
C TYR A 365 -16.24 1.98 10.75
N GLY A 366 -16.33 1.56 12.02
CA GLY A 366 -17.61 1.38 12.71
C GLY A 366 -18.45 2.65 12.75
N HIS A 367 -17.85 3.78 13.14
CA HIS A 367 -18.53 5.08 13.11
C HIS A 367 -18.89 5.52 11.68
N ALA A 368 -18.02 5.26 10.70
CA ALA A 368 -18.30 5.60 9.30
C ALA A 368 -19.50 4.80 8.76
N ILE A 369 -19.61 3.51 9.08
CA ILE A 369 -20.75 2.66 8.69
C ILE A 369 -22.06 3.15 9.31
N GLN A 370 -22.03 3.65 10.54
CA GLN A 370 -23.23 4.25 11.17
C GLN A 370 -23.72 5.49 10.39
N LYS A 371 -22.80 6.28 9.84
CA LYS A 371 -23.12 7.46 9.02
C LYS A 371 -23.52 7.10 7.58
N ASN A 372 -22.93 6.06 7.01
CA ASN A 372 -23.18 5.60 5.64
C ASN A 372 -23.22 4.07 5.55
N SER A 373 -24.37 3.50 5.88
CA SER A 373 -24.55 2.05 5.99
C SER A 373 -24.71 1.33 4.65
N SER A 374 -24.86 2.06 3.55
CA SER A 374 -25.01 1.53 2.18
C SER A 374 -23.69 1.47 1.41
N SER A 375 -22.55 1.83 2.01
CA SER A 375 -21.25 1.75 1.36
C SER A 375 -20.61 0.36 1.55
N PRO A 376 -20.45 -0.48 0.51
CA PRO A 376 -19.85 -1.80 0.63
C PRO A 376 -18.35 -1.72 0.97
N ILE A 377 -17.70 -0.62 0.58
CA ILE A 377 -16.27 -0.38 0.81
C ILE A 377 -15.97 -0.24 2.31
N LEU A 378 -16.85 0.43 3.07
CA LEU A 378 -16.62 0.63 4.51
C LEU A 378 -16.62 -0.69 5.29
N TYR A 379 -17.55 -1.59 4.98
CA TYR A 379 -17.57 -2.94 5.56
C TYR A 379 -16.32 -3.72 5.15
N THR A 380 -15.89 -3.63 3.89
CA THR A 380 -14.69 -4.30 3.40
C THR A 380 -13.41 -3.80 4.07
N ASN A 381 -13.31 -2.49 4.33
CA ASN A 381 -12.16 -1.90 5.02
C ASN A 381 -12.14 -2.30 6.51
N ARG A 382 -13.31 -2.32 7.16
CA ARG A 382 -13.44 -2.84 8.53
C ARG A 382 -13.11 -4.33 8.62
N ALA A 383 -13.56 -5.12 7.65
CA ALA A 383 -13.22 -6.54 7.52
C ALA A 383 -11.70 -6.75 7.43
N ASN A 384 -10.99 -5.94 6.64
CA ASN A 384 -9.54 -6.01 6.54
C ASN A 384 -8.85 -5.69 7.89
N ALA A 385 -9.30 -4.65 8.59
CA ALA A 385 -8.77 -4.32 9.92
C ALA A 385 -9.02 -5.47 10.92
N ARG A 386 -10.22 -6.05 10.92
CA ARG A 386 -10.60 -7.20 11.77
C ARG A 386 -9.81 -8.45 11.45
N LEU A 387 -9.49 -8.68 10.17
CA LEU A 387 -8.66 -9.80 9.73
C LEU A 387 -7.26 -9.70 10.33
N LYS A 388 -6.68 -8.49 10.34
CA LYS A 388 -5.38 -8.23 11.00
C LYS A 388 -5.42 -8.39 12.52
N LEU A 389 -6.59 -8.23 13.14
CA LEU A 389 -6.82 -8.45 14.58
C LEU A 389 -7.18 -9.91 14.92
N GLY A 390 -7.28 -10.82 13.93
CA GLY A 390 -7.71 -12.21 14.16
C GLY A 390 -9.18 -12.37 14.55
N LYS A 391 -10.03 -11.35 14.32
CA LYS A 391 -11.47 -11.37 14.65
C LYS A 391 -12.30 -12.02 13.53
N TYR A 392 -12.01 -13.28 13.19
CA TYR A 392 -12.51 -13.91 11.96
C TYR A 392 -14.03 -13.97 11.83
N ASN A 393 -14.78 -14.25 12.90
CA ASN A 393 -16.25 -14.22 12.85
C ASN A 393 -16.79 -12.83 12.47
N ALA A 394 -16.20 -11.76 13.01
CA ALA A 394 -16.60 -10.39 12.68
C ALA A 394 -16.17 -9.97 11.27
N VAL A 395 -15.12 -10.58 10.70
CA VAL A 395 -14.76 -10.43 9.28
C VAL A 395 -15.86 -11.02 8.40
N ILE A 396 -16.33 -12.24 8.72
CA ILE A 396 -17.40 -12.90 7.99
C ILE A 396 -18.65 -12.01 7.95
N ASP A 397 -19.07 -11.48 9.10
CA ASP A 397 -20.23 -10.59 9.19
C ASP A 397 -20.10 -9.37 8.27
N ASP A 398 -18.94 -8.71 8.29
CA ASP A 398 -18.69 -7.54 7.44
C ASP A 398 -18.63 -7.89 5.96
N CYS A 399 -18.02 -9.02 5.60
CA CYS A 399 -17.96 -9.46 4.21
C CYS A 399 -19.35 -9.81 3.68
N ILE A 400 -20.18 -10.53 4.46
CA ILE A 400 -21.56 -10.84 4.09
C ILE A 400 -22.36 -9.55 3.89
N ARG A 401 -22.27 -8.60 4.82
CA ARG A 401 -22.94 -7.29 4.69
C ARG A 401 -22.47 -6.52 3.47
N SER A 402 -21.18 -6.55 3.17
CA SER A 402 -20.66 -5.93 1.94
C SER A 402 -21.20 -6.60 0.68
N ILE A 403 -21.35 -7.93 0.68
CA ILE A 403 -21.83 -8.72 -0.47
C ILE A 403 -23.33 -8.49 -0.70
N GLU A 404 -24.12 -8.36 0.38
CA GLU A 404 -25.52 -7.99 0.32
C GLU A 404 -25.74 -6.64 -0.36
N VAL A 405 -24.84 -5.68 -0.10
CA VAL A 405 -24.86 -4.35 -0.72
C VAL A 405 -24.31 -4.38 -2.15
N SER A 406 -23.23 -5.12 -2.40
CA SER A 406 -22.58 -5.24 -3.72
C SER A 406 -22.05 -6.65 -3.95
N LYS A 407 -22.77 -7.40 -4.79
CA LYS A 407 -22.45 -8.79 -5.13
C LYS A 407 -21.15 -8.94 -5.93
N ASP A 408 -20.66 -7.86 -6.53
CA ASP A 408 -19.44 -7.86 -7.36
C ASP A 408 -18.19 -7.42 -6.58
N ASN A 409 -18.28 -7.28 -5.25
CA ASN A 409 -17.15 -6.87 -4.42
C ASN A 409 -16.16 -8.03 -4.20
N LEU A 410 -15.19 -8.14 -5.11
CA LEU A 410 -14.10 -9.11 -5.06
C LEU A 410 -13.34 -9.16 -3.72
N LYS A 411 -13.08 -8.00 -3.10
CA LYS A 411 -12.31 -7.94 -1.84
C LYS A 411 -13.09 -8.57 -0.69
N ALA A 412 -14.42 -8.42 -0.67
CA ALA A 412 -15.26 -9.03 0.33
C ALA A 412 -15.18 -10.56 0.27
N TYR A 413 -15.28 -11.17 -0.91
CA TYR A 413 -15.11 -12.63 -1.05
C TYR A 413 -13.70 -13.11 -0.71
N TYR A 414 -12.67 -12.33 -1.05
CA TYR A 414 -11.28 -12.68 -0.74
C TYR A 414 -11.02 -12.68 0.77
N PHE A 415 -11.46 -11.65 1.49
CA PHE A 415 -11.34 -11.59 2.95
C PHE A 415 -12.24 -12.60 3.67
N LEU A 416 -13.43 -12.89 3.10
CA LEU A 416 -14.32 -13.94 3.57
C LEU A 416 -13.64 -15.31 3.50
N ALA A 417 -13.02 -15.64 2.36
CA ALA A 417 -12.26 -16.87 2.20
C ALA A 417 -11.10 -16.98 3.19
N GLN A 418 -10.42 -15.86 3.47
CA GLN A 418 -9.35 -15.82 4.47
C GLN A 418 -9.87 -16.12 5.88
N ALA A 419 -10.95 -15.46 6.30
CA ALA A 419 -11.55 -15.71 7.61
C ALA A 419 -12.10 -17.13 7.77
N GLN A 420 -12.78 -17.67 6.76
CA GLN A 420 -13.30 -19.04 6.77
C GLN A 420 -12.18 -20.09 6.85
N PHE A 421 -11.05 -19.83 6.17
CA PHE A 421 -9.88 -20.70 6.23
C PHE A 421 -9.27 -20.77 7.63
N GLU A 422 -9.08 -19.61 8.28
CA GLU A 422 -8.55 -19.53 9.64
C GLU A 422 -9.51 -20.13 10.70
N LEU A 423 -10.82 -20.18 10.41
CA LEU A 423 -11.82 -20.88 11.23
C LEU A 423 -11.93 -22.38 10.92
N HIS A 424 -11.02 -22.94 10.11
CA HIS A 424 -11.02 -24.35 9.70
C HIS A 424 -12.27 -24.79 8.93
N HIS A 425 -12.85 -23.91 8.12
CA HIS A 425 -13.96 -24.21 7.21
C HIS A 425 -13.49 -24.24 5.74
N PRO A 426 -12.67 -25.23 5.32
CA PRO A 426 -12.04 -25.23 4.00
C PRO A 426 -13.02 -25.32 2.83
N ASN A 427 -14.19 -25.94 3.01
CA ASN A 427 -15.23 -26.03 1.98
C ASN A 427 -15.83 -24.65 1.64
N GLU A 428 -16.17 -23.89 2.68
CA GLU A 428 -16.71 -22.54 2.53
C GLU A 428 -15.64 -21.58 2.00
N ALA A 429 -14.43 -21.67 2.56
CA ALA A 429 -13.29 -20.87 2.14
C ALA A 429 -12.95 -21.08 0.65
N LEU A 430 -12.99 -22.34 0.17
CA LEU A 430 -12.79 -22.65 -1.24
C LEU A 430 -13.86 -22.00 -2.12
N THR A 431 -15.13 -22.08 -1.71
CA THR A 431 -16.26 -21.50 -2.45
C THR A 431 -16.12 -19.97 -2.57
N SER A 432 -15.81 -19.30 -1.47
CA SER A 432 -15.54 -17.86 -1.44
C SER A 432 -14.32 -17.49 -2.30
N ALA A 433 -13.23 -18.25 -2.22
CA ALA A 433 -12.01 -17.99 -2.97
C ALA A 433 -12.22 -18.15 -4.49
N ILE A 434 -12.90 -19.20 -4.94
CA ILE A 434 -13.27 -19.40 -6.35
C ILE A 434 -14.15 -18.26 -6.84
N THR A 435 -15.10 -17.80 -6.01
CA THR A 435 -15.96 -16.66 -6.36
C THR A 435 -15.14 -15.38 -6.55
N ALA A 436 -14.22 -15.09 -5.63
CA ALA A 436 -13.28 -13.97 -5.76
C ALA A 436 -12.44 -14.08 -7.05
N TYR A 437 -11.95 -15.28 -7.38
CA TYR A 437 -11.18 -15.53 -8.60
C TYR A 437 -12.00 -15.30 -9.86
N ASN A 438 -13.23 -15.81 -9.93
CA ASN A 438 -14.12 -15.65 -11.08
C ASN A 438 -14.48 -14.18 -11.33
N LEU A 439 -14.72 -13.41 -10.25
CA LEU A 439 -14.92 -11.96 -10.34
C LEU A 439 -13.65 -11.25 -10.86
N CYS A 440 -12.46 -11.70 -10.43
CA CYS A 440 -11.18 -11.17 -10.91
C CYS A 440 -10.96 -11.47 -12.41
N ALA A 441 -11.30 -12.68 -12.84
CA ALA A 441 -11.13 -13.14 -14.22
C ALA A 441 -12.13 -12.49 -15.19
N SER A 442 -13.30 -12.09 -14.70
CA SER A 442 -14.36 -11.45 -15.50
C SER A 442 -14.22 -9.93 -15.57
N SER A 443 -13.49 -9.32 -14.63
CA SER A 443 -13.27 -7.87 -14.59
C SER A 443 -12.31 -7.40 -15.68
N HIS A 444 -12.75 -6.43 -16.49
CA HIS A 444 -11.91 -5.75 -17.49
C HIS A 444 -11.02 -4.67 -16.85
N THR A 445 -11.34 -4.24 -15.63
CA THR A 445 -10.56 -3.26 -14.86
C THR A 445 -9.50 -3.98 -14.03
N ALA A 446 -8.26 -3.54 -14.24
CA ALA A 446 -7.02 -4.10 -13.74
C ALA A 446 -7.04 -4.42 -12.23
N THR A 447 -6.55 -5.60 -11.85
CA THR A 447 -6.02 -5.84 -10.51
C THR A 447 -4.85 -6.81 -10.56
N SER A 448 -3.72 -6.39 -10.01
CA SER A 448 -2.48 -7.15 -9.78
C SER A 448 -2.62 -8.34 -8.80
N ASN A 449 -3.86 -8.74 -8.47
CA ASN A 449 -4.18 -9.71 -7.43
C ASN A 449 -4.66 -11.07 -7.95
N ALA A 450 -4.73 -11.30 -9.27
CA ALA A 450 -5.22 -12.56 -9.82
C ALA A 450 -4.36 -13.77 -9.37
N PHE A 451 -3.04 -13.61 -9.38
CA PHE A 451 -2.09 -14.63 -8.93
C PHE A 451 -2.23 -14.93 -7.42
N SER A 452 -2.38 -13.90 -6.59
CA SER A 452 -2.53 -14.10 -5.14
C SER A 452 -3.85 -14.75 -4.77
N ILE A 453 -4.93 -14.44 -5.50
CA ILE A 453 -6.23 -15.12 -5.33
C ILE A 453 -6.14 -16.57 -5.82
N ALA A 454 -5.56 -16.84 -6.99
CA ALA A 454 -5.38 -18.20 -7.52
C ALA A 454 -4.56 -19.09 -6.56
N THR A 455 -3.46 -18.55 -6.02
CA THR A 455 -2.65 -19.24 -5.00
C THR A 455 -3.48 -19.56 -3.75
N TYR A 456 -4.36 -18.64 -3.36
CA TYR A 456 -5.25 -18.85 -2.22
C TYR A 456 -6.33 -19.90 -2.48
N VAL A 457 -6.88 -19.96 -3.70
CA VAL A 457 -7.81 -21.03 -4.11
C VAL A 457 -7.13 -22.39 -3.97
N LEU A 458 -5.91 -22.55 -4.50
CA LEU A 458 -5.13 -23.78 -4.36
C LEU A 458 -4.90 -24.16 -2.89
N LYS A 459 -4.56 -23.18 -2.04
CA LYS A 459 -4.41 -23.38 -0.59
C LYS A 459 -5.71 -23.91 0.04
N CYS A 460 -6.86 -23.32 -0.27
CA CYS A 460 -8.16 -23.78 0.22
C CYS A 460 -8.51 -25.18 -0.30
N LYS A 461 -8.24 -25.45 -1.58
CA LYS A 461 -8.51 -26.74 -2.22
C LYS A 461 -7.70 -27.83 -1.51
N LYS A 462 -6.39 -27.62 -1.28
CA LYS A 462 -5.52 -28.58 -0.58
C LYS A 462 -6.01 -28.87 0.85
N ALA A 463 -6.38 -27.83 1.59
CA ALA A 463 -6.90 -28.02 2.94
C ALA A 463 -8.21 -28.84 2.97
N LYS A 464 -9.06 -28.69 1.95
CA LYS A 464 -10.24 -29.54 1.77
C LYS A 464 -9.87 -30.99 1.49
N TRP A 465 -8.86 -31.22 0.65
CA TRP A 465 -8.34 -32.55 0.36
C TRP A 465 -7.74 -33.22 1.60
N ASP A 466 -6.93 -32.50 2.37
CA ASP A 466 -6.35 -32.98 3.61
C ASP A 466 -7.42 -33.39 4.63
N LEU A 467 -8.51 -32.62 4.71
CA LEU A 467 -9.66 -32.95 5.55
C LEU A 467 -10.30 -34.28 5.11
N ARG A 468 -10.50 -34.47 3.79
CA ARG A 468 -11.05 -35.70 3.21
C ARG A 468 -10.15 -36.90 3.50
N GLU A 469 -8.83 -36.74 3.40
CA GLU A 469 -7.86 -37.81 3.71
C GLU A 469 -7.84 -38.16 5.20
N ARG A 470 -7.91 -37.17 6.09
CA ARG A 470 -8.04 -37.42 7.54
C ARG A 470 -9.31 -38.21 7.85
N ASP A 471 -10.44 -37.85 7.24
CA ASP A 471 -11.71 -38.56 7.44
C ASP A 471 -11.70 -39.97 6.84
N ARG A 472 -11.01 -40.19 5.71
CA ARG A 472 -10.79 -41.52 5.15
C ARG A 472 -10.02 -42.41 6.13
N LEU A 473 -8.89 -41.92 6.66
CA LEU A 473 -8.07 -42.66 7.63
C LEU A 473 -8.84 -42.92 8.92
N ARG A 474 -9.59 -41.93 9.43
CA ARG A 474 -10.43 -42.09 10.62
C ARG A 474 -11.49 -43.16 10.44
N ARG A 475 -12.25 -43.14 9.32
CA ARG A 475 -13.30 -44.13 9.05
C ARG A 475 -12.75 -45.54 8.96
N ARG A 476 -11.60 -45.72 8.29
CA ARG A 476 -10.96 -47.04 8.19
C ARG A 476 -10.52 -47.56 9.55
N ASN A 477 -9.86 -46.73 10.36
CA ASN A 477 -9.40 -47.13 11.69
C ASN A 477 -10.59 -47.43 12.62
N ALA A 478 -11.69 -46.66 12.51
CA ALA A 478 -12.91 -46.93 13.25
C ALA A 478 -13.52 -48.29 12.88
N LEU A 479 -13.62 -48.61 11.59
CA LEU A 479 -14.13 -49.90 11.12
C LEU A 479 -13.25 -51.08 11.57
N LEU A 480 -11.92 -50.93 11.47
CA LEU A 480 -11.00 -51.96 11.97
C LEU A 480 -11.19 -52.20 13.47
N ASN A 481 -11.27 -51.13 14.26
CA ASN A 481 -11.48 -51.22 15.70
C ASN A 481 -12.83 -51.85 16.06
N GLU A 482 -13.90 -51.54 15.32
CA GLU A 482 -15.22 -52.16 15.50
C GLU A 482 -15.17 -53.67 15.27
N LEU A 483 -14.51 -54.11 14.20
CA LEU A 483 -14.35 -55.52 13.87
C LEU A 483 -13.47 -56.26 14.89
N GLU A 484 -12.36 -55.65 15.33
CA GLU A 484 -11.51 -56.22 16.38
C GLU A 484 -12.28 -56.37 17.71
N THR A 485 -13.04 -55.34 18.09
CA THR A 485 -13.88 -55.37 19.30
C THR A 485 -14.93 -56.49 19.22
N LYS A 486 -15.55 -56.70 18.06
CA LYS A 486 -16.54 -57.78 17.87
C LYS A 486 -15.91 -59.16 17.99
N LEU A 487 -14.73 -59.37 17.39
CA LEU A 487 -13.99 -60.62 17.54
C LEU A 487 -13.58 -60.87 19.00
N GLU A 488 -13.25 -59.82 19.76
CA GLU A 488 -12.97 -59.94 21.19
C GLU A 488 -14.21 -60.33 22.00
N GLN A 489 -15.38 -59.77 21.66
CA GLN A 489 -16.66 -60.12 22.27
C GLN A 489 -17.04 -61.58 22.00
N ASP A 490 -16.89 -62.04 20.76
CA ASP A 490 -17.14 -63.44 20.37
C ASP A 490 -16.23 -64.38 21.18
N ARG A 491 -14.93 -64.09 21.26
CA ARG A 491 -13.97 -64.86 22.07
C ARG A 491 -14.37 -64.91 23.55
N ASN A 492 -14.78 -63.78 24.12
CA ASN A 492 -15.18 -63.72 25.53
C ASN A 492 -16.48 -64.51 25.79
N THR A 493 -17.39 -64.55 24.81
CA THR A 493 -18.61 -65.37 24.86
C THR A 493 -18.26 -66.85 24.84
N ASP A 494 -17.42 -67.28 23.89
CA ASP A 494 -16.92 -68.67 23.83
C ASP A 494 -16.22 -69.08 25.14
N PHE A 495 -15.43 -68.18 25.75
CA PHE A 495 -14.81 -68.43 27.05
C PHE A 495 -15.83 -68.61 28.17
N SER A 496 -16.89 -67.80 28.20
CA SER A 496 -17.99 -67.93 29.17
C SER A 496 -18.74 -69.25 29.01
N ASP A 497 -19.02 -69.66 27.77
CA ASP A 497 -19.69 -70.92 27.46
C ASP A 497 -18.84 -72.13 27.89
N ILE A 498 -17.52 -72.08 27.68
CA ILE A 498 -16.59 -73.11 28.17
C ILE A 498 -16.60 -73.15 29.71
N GLU A 499 -16.64 -72.00 30.39
CA GLU A 499 -16.73 -71.92 31.86
C GLU A 499 -18.06 -72.46 32.39
N GLU A 500 -19.15 -72.27 31.68
CA GLU A 500 -20.46 -72.86 32.02
C GLU A 500 -20.46 -74.38 31.83
N ARG A 501 -19.93 -74.89 30.72
CA ARG A 501 -19.81 -76.33 30.45
C ARG A 501 -18.86 -77.02 31.44
N GLN A 502 -17.78 -76.34 31.86
CA GLN A 502 -16.90 -76.81 32.93
C GLN A 502 -17.66 -76.91 34.26
N ARG A 503 -18.48 -75.90 34.61
CA ARG A 503 -19.33 -75.93 35.82
C ARG A 503 -20.41 -77.01 35.76
N ALA A 504 -20.92 -77.33 34.57
CA ALA A 504 -21.88 -78.41 34.35
C ALA A 504 -21.24 -79.81 34.41
N GLY A 505 -19.91 -79.90 34.49
CA GLY A 505 -19.18 -81.15 34.64
C GLY A 505 -18.87 -81.88 33.33
N GLU A 506 -18.96 -81.21 32.18
CA GLU A 506 -18.65 -81.81 30.87
C GLU A 506 -17.15 -82.11 30.69
N PHE A 507 -16.25 -81.31 31.29
CA PHE A 507 -14.80 -81.50 31.26
C PHE A 507 -14.15 -81.10 32.61
N GLY A 508 -12.97 -81.68 32.91
CA GLY A 508 -12.12 -81.24 34.04
C GLY A 508 -11.21 -80.06 33.70
N ASP A 509 -10.47 -79.54 34.67
CA ASP A 509 -9.64 -78.31 34.54
C ASP A 509 -8.65 -78.33 33.37
N ILE A 510 -8.09 -79.51 33.05
CA ILE A 510 -7.15 -79.67 31.94
C ILE A 510 -7.87 -79.54 30.59
N GLY A 511 -9.05 -80.16 30.44
CA GLY A 511 -9.83 -80.11 29.21
C GLY A 511 -10.40 -78.72 28.93
N ALA A 512 -10.88 -78.01 29.96
CA ALA A 512 -11.34 -76.63 29.81
C ALA A 512 -10.20 -75.66 29.40
N LYS A 513 -8.98 -75.90 29.89
CA LYS A 513 -7.80 -75.12 29.49
C LYS A 513 -7.43 -75.37 28.02
N GLU A 514 -7.45 -76.62 27.57
CA GLU A 514 -7.18 -76.96 26.17
C GLU A 514 -8.22 -76.35 25.22
N GLU A 515 -9.51 -76.38 25.55
CA GLU A 515 -10.55 -75.70 24.74
C GLU A 515 -10.35 -74.17 24.70
N LYS A 516 -10.03 -73.53 25.83
CA LYS A 516 -9.73 -72.08 25.85
C LYS A 516 -8.49 -71.73 25.03
N ASP A 517 -7.45 -72.55 25.07
CA ASP A 517 -6.23 -72.35 24.27
C ASP A 517 -6.51 -72.46 22.76
N LEU A 518 -7.40 -73.37 22.34
CA LEU A 518 -7.86 -73.49 20.95
C LEU A 518 -8.66 -72.26 20.50
N VAL A 519 -9.61 -71.79 21.31
CA VAL A 519 -10.39 -70.56 21.02
C VAL A 519 -9.48 -69.34 20.95
N LYS A 520 -8.49 -69.23 21.86
CA LYS A 520 -7.51 -68.15 21.84
C LYS A 520 -6.69 -68.15 20.55
N LYS A 521 -6.18 -69.31 20.14
CA LYS A 521 -5.42 -69.45 18.90
C LYS A 521 -6.27 -69.08 17.68
N ALA A 522 -7.52 -69.56 17.61
CA ALA A 522 -8.43 -69.23 16.52
C ALA A 522 -8.74 -67.72 16.45
N PHE A 523 -8.85 -67.04 17.61
CA PHE A 523 -9.00 -65.58 17.67
C PHE A 523 -7.75 -64.85 17.16
N GLU A 524 -6.55 -65.27 17.60
CA GLU A 524 -5.28 -64.67 17.15
C GLU A 524 -5.09 -64.83 15.63
N ASP A 525 -5.42 -66.00 15.08
CA ASP A 525 -5.39 -66.26 13.63
C ASP A 525 -6.39 -65.34 12.89
N LYS A 526 -7.63 -65.21 13.37
CA LYS A 526 -8.65 -64.32 12.79
C LYS A 526 -8.26 -62.84 12.83
N ILE A 527 -7.70 -62.36 13.94
CA ILE A 527 -7.22 -60.96 14.07
C ILE A 527 -6.06 -60.71 13.11
N THR A 528 -5.14 -61.66 13.00
CA THR A 528 -3.99 -61.55 12.08
C THR A 528 -4.47 -61.51 10.63
N GLU A 529 -5.41 -62.38 10.25
CA GLU A 529 -6.01 -62.38 8.92
C GLU A 529 -6.77 -61.07 8.64
N LEU A 530 -7.58 -60.57 9.58
CA LEU A 530 -8.29 -59.30 9.46
C LEU A 530 -7.32 -58.13 9.19
N ARG A 531 -6.26 -58.01 9.99
CA ARG A 531 -5.23 -56.97 9.81
C ARG A 531 -4.53 -57.10 8.46
N ASN A 532 -4.22 -58.32 8.04
CA ASN A 532 -3.62 -58.59 6.73
C ASN A 532 -4.55 -58.19 5.59
N ILE A 533 -5.85 -58.47 5.67
CA ILE A 533 -6.84 -58.04 4.67
C ILE A 533 -6.89 -56.52 4.57
N PHE A 534 -6.90 -55.81 5.70
CA PHE A 534 -6.86 -54.34 5.72
C PHE A 534 -5.55 -53.78 5.17
N ALA A 535 -4.42 -54.48 5.36
CA ALA A 535 -3.12 -54.12 4.78
C ALA A 535 -3.04 -54.41 3.27
N ILE A 536 -3.60 -55.52 2.79
CA ILE A 536 -3.63 -55.89 1.37
C ILE A 536 -4.57 -54.95 0.59
N ALA A 537 -5.67 -54.53 1.20
CA ALA A 537 -6.61 -53.57 0.61
C ALA A 537 -5.98 -52.17 0.39
N ASP A 538 -4.82 -51.88 1.00
CA ASP A 538 -4.06 -50.65 0.78
C ASP A 538 -2.54 -50.97 0.82
N PRO A 539 -1.98 -51.51 -0.29
CA PRO A 539 -0.59 -51.96 -0.35
C PRO A 539 0.43 -50.85 -0.03
N THR A 540 0.03 -49.60 -0.29
CA THR A 540 0.75 -48.35 0.01
C THR A 540 0.46 -47.88 1.43
N ASN A 541 0.81 -48.72 2.40
CA ASN A 541 0.87 -48.50 3.84
C ASN A 541 0.80 -47.02 4.32
N MET A 542 -0.40 -46.45 4.46
CA MET A 542 -0.64 -45.10 4.99
C MET A 542 0.03 -43.93 4.23
N ALA A 543 0.48 -44.13 2.99
CA ALA A 543 1.09 -43.06 2.21
C ALA A 543 0.07 -41.92 2.00
N LEU A 544 0.49 -40.68 2.29
CA LEU A 544 -0.32 -39.50 2.07
C LEU A 544 -0.58 -39.35 0.57
N ARG A 545 -1.85 -39.30 0.17
CA ARG A 545 -2.24 -39.06 -1.21
C ARG A 545 -2.10 -37.57 -1.49
N GLU A 546 -1.05 -37.20 -2.20
CA GLU A 546 -0.79 -35.80 -2.57
C GLU A 546 -0.81 -35.63 -4.08
N VAL A 547 -1.34 -34.49 -4.52
CA VAL A 547 -1.29 -34.07 -5.92
C VAL A 547 -0.20 -33.00 -6.06
N PRO A 548 0.85 -33.25 -6.85
CA PRO A 548 1.91 -32.28 -7.06
C PRO A 548 1.41 -30.98 -7.70
N ASP A 549 1.86 -29.83 -7.17
CA ASP A 549 1.40 -28.50 -7.61
C ASP A 549 1.64 -28.22 -9.09
N TYR A 550 2.73 -28.74 -9.64
CA TYR A 550 3.09 -28.51 -11.03
C TYR A 550 2.15 -29.22 -12.02
N LEU A 551 1.32 -30.17 -11.56
CA LEU A 551 0.31 -30.85 -12.38
C LEU A 551 -1.04 -30.10 -12.40
N ILE A 552 -1.22 -29.09 -11.55
CA ILE A 552 -2.50 -28.41 -11.35
C ILE A 552 -2.60 -27.18 -12.25
N ASP A 553 -3.70 -27.07 -12.99
CA ASP A 553 -4.00 -25.88 -13.78
C ASP A 553 -4.36 -24.70 -12.87
N THR A 554 -3.85 -23.51 -13.19
CA THR A 554 -4.07 -22.31 -12.37
C THR A 554 -5.38 -21.59 -12.71
N ILE A 555 -6.15 -22.09 -13.69
CA ILE A 555 -7.46 -21.56 -14.06
C ILE A 555 -8.58 -22.47 -13.56
N SER A 556 -8.54 -23.77 -13.86
CA SER A 556 -9.54 -24.73 -13.37
C SER A 556 -9.26 -25.21 -11.95
N PHE A 557 -8.01 -25.12 -11.48
CA PHE A 557 -7.55 -25.72 -10.23
C PHE A 557 -7.65 -27.26 -10.21
N GLU A 558 -7.73 -27.89 -11.39
CA GLU A 558 -7.78 -29.34 -11.60
C GLU A 558 -6.46 -29.88 -12.14
N ILE A 559 -6.24 -31.20 -12.02
CA ILE A 559 -5.10 -31.87 -12.65
C ILE A 559 -5.23 -31.73 -14.18
N MET A 560 -4.16 -31.28 -14.83
CA MET A 560 -4.11 -31.11 -16.29
C MET A 560 -4.20 -32.46 -17.02
N HIS A 561 -4.85 -32.46 -18.18
CA HIS A 561 -4.91 -33.59 -19.13
C HIS A 561 -4.17 -33.28 -20.43
N ASP A 562 -4.28 -32.04 -20.93
CA ASP A 562 -3.57 -31.61 -22.14
C ASP A 562 -2.85 -30.27 -21.91
N PRO A 563 -1.74 -30.28 -21.15
CA PRO A 563 -1.04 -29.06 -20.80
C PRO A 563 -0.39 -28.39 -22.01
N VAL A 564 -0.54 -27.07 -22.08
CA VAL A 564 0.15 -26.18 -23.02
C VAL A 564 1.02 -25.20 -22.26
N ILE A 565 2.12 -24.79 -22.88
CA ILE A 565 3.08 -23.84 -22.34
C ILE A 565 3.03 -22.54 -23.15
N THR A 566 3.07 -21.41 -22.45
CA THR A 566 3.16 -20.08 -23.03
C THR A 566 4.62 -19.71 -23.36
N LYS A 567 4.83 -18.63 -24.13
CA LYS A 567 6.17 -18.11 -24.44
C LYS A 567 6.98 -17.66 -23.21
N THR A 568 6.30 -17.40 -22.10
CA THR A 568 6.91 -17.03 -20.81
C THR A 568 7.23 -18.24 -19.93
N GLY A 569 6.91 -19.45 -20.39
CA GLY A 569 7.20 -20.70 -19.68
C GLY A 569 6.09 -21.18 -18.73
N GLN A 570 4.96 -20.48 -18.65
CA GLN A 570 3.84 -20.87 -17.79
C GLN A 570 3.00 -21.97 -18.46
N SER A 571 2.59 -22.99 -17.70
CA SER A 571 1.74 -24.07 -18.21
C SER A 571 0.30 -23.97 -17.73
N TYR A 572 -0.63 -24.34 -18.61
CA TYR A 572 -2.07 -24.32 -18.38
C TYR A 572 -2.74 -25.52 -19.05
N GLU A 573 -3.93 -25.89 -18.60
CA GLU A 573 -4.81 -26.80 -19.36
C GLU A 573 -5.26 -26.12 -20.67
N ARG A 574 -5.12 -26.80 -21.82
CA ARG A 574 -5.43 -26.20 -23.12
C ARG A 574 -6.86 -25.66 -23.18
N ALA A 575 -7.83 -26.44 -22.72
CA ALA A 575 -9.23 -26.07 -22.82
C ALA A 575 -9.53 -24.76 -22.05
N THR A 576 -8.93 -24.59 -20.87
CA THR A 576 -9.18 -23.45 -19.97
C THR A 576 -8.51 -22.18 -20.49
N ILE A 577 -7.24 -22.26 -20.89
CA ILE A 577 -6.51 -21.09 -21.42
C ILE A 577 -7.07 -20.62 -22.76
N VAL A 578 -7.50 -21.54 -23.64
CA VAL A 578 -8.11 -21.15 -24.92
C VAL A 578 -9.42 -20.40 -24.70
N GLU A 579 -10.24 -20.84 -23.74
CA GLU A 579 -11.49 -20.13 -23.40
C GLU A 579 -11.21 -18.76 -22.75
N HIS A 580 -10.19 -18.66 -21.89
CA HIS A 580 -9.74 -17.37 -21.36
C HIS A 580 -9.33 -16.41 -22.48
N LEU A 581 -8.50 -16.87 -23.42
CA LEU A 581 -7.95 -16.05 -24.51
C LEU A 581 -9.01 -15.56 -25.51
N LYS A 582 -10.16 -16.24 -25.61
CA LYS A 582 -11.30 -15.73 -26.39
C LYS A 582 -11.93 -14.48 -25.77
N ARG A 583 -11.86 -14.35 -24.45
CA ARG A 583 -12.46 -13.24 -23.69
C ARG A 583 -11.45 -12.13 -23.41
N ASN A 584 -10.20 -12.51 -23.11
CA ASN A 584 -9.12 -11.62 -22.73
C ASN A 584 -7.82 -12.02 -23.47
N PRO A 585 -7.27 -11.20 -24.38
CA PRO A 585 -6.08 -11.53 -25.18
C PRO A 585 -4.76 -11.36 -24.40
N THR A 586 -4.73 -11.80 -23.15
CA THR A 586 -3.58 -11.70 -22.23
C THR A 586 -3.44 -12.97 -21.41
N ASP A 587 -2.22 -13.30 -21.01
CA ASP A 587 -1.95 -14.36 -20.04
C ASP A 587 -2.66 -14.07 -18.68
N PRO A 588 -3.38 -15.03 -18.09
CA PRO A 588 -4.17 -14.80 -16.86
C PRO A 588 -3.35 -14.35 -15.65
N LEU A 589 -2.09 -14.79 -15.54
CA LEU A 589 -1.25 -14.54 -14.37
C LEU A 589 -0.31 -13.36 -14.61
N SER A 590 0.47 -13.41 -15.70
CA SER A 590 1.47 -12.41 -16.04
C SER A 590 0.89 -11.17 -16.75
N ARG A 591 -0.35 -11.26 -17.26
CA ARG A 591 -1.02 -10.21 -18.05
C ARG A 591 -0.27 -9.79 -19.31
N THR A 592 0.70 -10.59 -19.75
CA THR A 592 1.42 -10.36 -21.00
C THR A 592 0.50 -10.66 -22.19
N PRO A 593 0.55 -9.89 -23.30
CA PRO A 593 -0.24 -10.21 -24.49
C PRO A 593 0.04 -11.64 -24.98
N LEU A 594 -1.02 -12.42 -25.11
CA LEU A 594 -0.96 -13.84 -25.46
C LEU A 594 -2.09 -14.15 -26.42
N VAL A 595 -1.80 -14.90 -27.47
CA VAL A 595 -2.80 -15.37 -28.45
C VAL A 595 -2.73 -16.88 -28.57
N VAL A 596 -3.84 -17.52 -28.97
CA VAL A 596 -3.96 -18.98 -29.06
C VAL A 596 -2.85 -19.60 -29.92
N GLY A 597 -2.42 -18.92 -31.00
CA GLY A 597 -1.35 -19.40 -31.88
C GLY A 597 0.04 -19.44 -31.25
N GLU A 598 0.25 -18.78 -30.11
CA GLU A 598 1.51 -18.79 -29.37
C GLU A 598 1.61 -19.95 -28.36
N LEU A 599 0.51 -20.68 -28.11
CA LEU A 599 0.49 -21.83 -27.21
C LEU A 599 1.19 -23.03 -27.85
N ARG A 600 2.14 -23.62 -27.13
CA ARG A 600 2.84 -24.86 -27.55
C ARG A 600 2.43 -26.00 -26.64
N GLN A 601 2.37 -27.22 -27.17
CA GLN A 601 2.10 -28.39 -26.33
C GLN A 601 3.26 -28.64 -25.38
N ASN A 602 2.98 -28.83 -24.09
CA ASN A 602 3.99 -29.20 -23.10
C ASN A 602 4.09 -30.72 -23.01
N VAL A 603 4.85 -31.35 -23.91
CA VAL A 603 4.95 -32.81 -24.03
C VAL A 603 5.49 -33.46 -22.76
N ALA A 604 6.47 -32.82 -22.10
CA ALA A 604 7.06 -33.33 -20.86
C ALA A 604 6.05 -33.33 -19.70
N LEU A 605 5.33 -32.21 -19.54
CA LEU A 605 4.29 -32.11 -18.50
C LEU A 605 3.11 -33.03 -18.80
N LYS A 606 2.73 -33.19 -20.07
CA LYS A 606 1.68 -34.12 -20.48
C LYS A 606 2.02 -35.55 -20.05
N LYS A 607 3.24 -36.00 -20.35
CA LYS A 607 3.70 -37.32 -19.90
C LYS A 607 3.63 -37.46 -18.38
N ALA A 608 4.05 -36.43 -17.64
CA ALA A 608 3.98 -36.46 -16.17
C ALA A 608 2.53 -36.52 -15.65
N CYS A 609 1.59 -35.82 -16.29
CA CYS A 609 0.16 -35.92 -15.98
C CYS A 609 -0.37 -37.33 -16.27
N ASP A 610 -0.06 -37.89 -17.44
CA ASP A 610 -0.50 -39.23 -17.85
C ASP A 610 0.05 -40.31 -16.88
N ASP A 611 1.35 -40.27 -16.57
CA ASP A 611 1.99 -41.17 -15.61
C ASP A 611 1.33 -41.05 -14.22
N PHE A 612 0.99 -39.84 -13.78
CA PHE A 612 0.31 -39.61 -12.50
C PHE A 612 -1.10 -40.19 -12.49
N TRP A 613 -1.88 -39.98 -13.55
CA TRP A 613 -3.24 -40.51 -13.70
C TRP A 613 -3.24 -42.04 -13.73
N GLU A 614 -2.32 -42.67 -14.46
CA GLU A 614 -2.22 -44.14 -14.54
C GLU A 614 -1.89 -44.75 -13.16
N GLN A 615 -0.92 -44.17 -12.45
CA GLN A 615 -0.49 -44.65 -11.14
C GLN A 615 -1.55 -44.43 -10.04
N ASN A 616 -2.42 -43.42 -10.19
CA ASN A 616 -3.35 -42.97 -9.15
C ASN A 616 -4.83 -43.02 -9.57
N SER A 617 -5.15 -43.81 -10.60
CA SER A 617 -6.48 -43.90 -11.25
C SER A 617 -7.65 -44.18 -10.31
N GLY A 618 -7.40 -44.75 -9.12
CA GLY A 618 -8.44 -45.04 -8.13
C GLY A 618 -8.87 -43.85 -7.25
N TRP A 619 -8.10 -42.77 -7.19
CA TRP A 619 -8.40 -41.63 -6.30
C TRP A 619 -8.07 -40.26 -6.87
N ALA A 620 -7.23 -40.15 -7.90
CA ALA A 620 -6.86 -38.85 -8.47
C ALA A 620 -8.07 -38.05 -8.99
N TYR A 621 -9.16 -38.71 -9.37
CA TYR A 621 -10.43 -38.07 -9.80
C TYR A 621 -11.23 -37.43 -8.66
N ASP A 622 -10.92 -37.79 -7.41
CA ASP A 622 -11.61 -37.26 -6.24
C ASP A 622 -11.06 -35.91 -5.79
N TRP A 623 -9.89 -35.53 -6.32
CA TRP A 623 -9.27 -34.22 -6.09
C TRP A 623 -10.06 -33.14 -6.82
#